data_AF-A0A1L9B8Y9-F1
#
_entry.id   AF-A0A1L9B8Y9-F1
#
_cell.length_a   1.000
_cell.length_b   1.000
_cell.length_c   1.000
_cell.angle_alpha   90.00
_cell.angle_beta   90.00
_cell.angle_gamma   90.00
#
_symmetry.space_group_name_H-M   'P 1'
#
loop_
_entity.id
_entity.type
_entity.pdbx_description
1 polymer ?
#
loop_
_entity_poly.entity_id
_entity_poly.type
_entity_poly.pdbx_seq_one_letter_code
_entity_poly.pdbx_strand_id
1 'polypeptide(L)'
;MLVAVFLVLVLVLAGVTSWNGRAAVVVLNETGCGLDVLSVNLNGLECSFRDVAPRSSVLCMGHAKGDGYVTVSFGGEGCDHKTVKTDEYANALFGWQGVLLLRADGTLGIAEVPR
;
A
#
# COMPACT_ATOMS: atom_id res chain seq x y z
N MET A 1 -32.81 26.31 -14.43
CA MET A 1 -31.98 26.23 -13.20
C MET A 1 -31.78 24.79 -12.72
N LEU A 2 -32.84 23.96 -12.60
CA LEU A 2 -32.73 22.55 -12.19
C LEU A 2 -31.76 21.69 -13.02
N VAL A 3 -31.77 21.85 -14.34
CA VAL A 3 -30.90 21.07 -15.25
C VAL A 3 -29.42 21.39 -15.02
N ALA A 4 -29.08 22.66 -14.79
CA ALA A 4 -27.69 23.08 -14.54
C ALA A 4 -27.17 22.54 -13.20
N VAL A 5 -28.03 22.53 -12.16
CA VAL A 5 -27.69 21.95 -10.85
C VAL A 5 -27.44 20.45 -10.97
N PHE A 6 -28.28 19.74 -11.72
CA PHE A 6 -28.10 18.30 -11.99
C PHE A 6 -26.81 18.01 -12.74
N LEU A 7 -26.46 18.85 -13.73
CA LEU A 7 -25.26 18.68 -14.54
C LEU A 7 -23.98 18.90 -13.74
N VAL A 8 -23.96 19.91 -12.86
CA VAL A 8 -22.85 20.14 -11.93
C VAL A 8 -22.72 18.97 -10.94
N LEU A 9 -23.84 18.46 -10.40
CA LEU A 9 -23.83 17.32 -9.49
C LEU A 9 -23.26 16.06 -10.18
N VAL A 10 -23.68 15.77 -11.41
CA VAL A 10 -23.18 14.62 -12.20
C VAL A 10 -21.71 14.78 -12.55
N LEU A 11 -21.26 15.99 -12.91
CA LEU A 11 -19.83 16.24 -13.20
C LEU A 11 -18.95 16.15 -11.96
N VAL A 12 -19.44 16.57 -10.79
CA VAL A 12 -18.73 16.41 -9.53
C VAL A 12 -18.66 14.93 -9.14
N LEU A 13 -19.76 14.19 -9.24
CA LEU A 13 -19.77 12.75 -8.96
C LEU A 13 -18.88 11.96 -9.94
N ALA A 14 -18.93 12.28 -11.24
CA ALA A 14 -18.09 11.64 -12.26
C ALA A 14 -16.61 12.06 -12.13
N GLY A 15 -16.33 13.32 -11.77
CA GLY A 15 -14.98 13.82 -11.52
C GLY A 15 -14.33 13.14 -10.32
N VAL A 16 -15.09 12.91 -9.24
CA VAL A 16 -14.64 12.18 -8.05
C VAL A 16 -14.34 10.71 -8.36
N THR A 17 -15.06 10.08 -9.29
CA THR A 17 -14.75 8.70 -9.72
C THR A 17 -13.51 8.57 -10.63
N SER A 18 -12.94 9.68 -11.10
CA SER A 18 -11.82 9.65 -12.07
C SER A 18 -10.44 9.70 -11.43
N TRP A 19 -10.34 10.12 -10.15
CA TRP A 19 -9.16 9.80 -9.34
C TRP A 19 -9.33 8.35 -8.94
N ASN A 20 -8.67 7.46 -9.66
CA ASN A 20 -8.98 6.04 -9.64
C ASN A 20 -8.07 5.32 -8.65
N GLY A 21 -8.29 5.46 -7.34
CA GLY A 21 -7.80 4.52 -6.31
C GLY A 21 -6.32 4.11 -6.37
N ARG A 22 -5.45 4.88 -7.06
CA ARG A 22 -4.14 4.37 -7.49
C ARG A 22 -3.25 4.23 -6.28
N ALA A 23 -2.84 3.00 -6.03
CA ALA A 23 -2.02 2.66 -4.90
C ALA A 23 -0.63 2.22 -5.38
N ALA A 24 0.41 2.76 -4.75
CA ALA A 24 1.80 2.40 -5.03
C ALA A 24 2.60 2.37 -3.73
N VAL A 25 3.06 1.19 -3.35
CA VAL A 25 3.79 0.96 -2.09
C VAL A 25 5.14 0.38 -2.41
N VAL A 26 6.19 1.07 -2.00
CA VAL A 26 7.52 0.48 -1.97
C VAL A 26 7.76 -0.06 -0.57
N VAL A 27 8.15 -1.33 -0.44
CA VAL A 27 8.58 -1.89 0.84
C VAL A 27 10.08 -2.12 0.79
N LEU A 28 10.83 -1.49 1.69
CA LEU A 28 12.26 -1.66 1.89
C LEU A 28 12.49 -2.72 2.97
N ASN A 29 13.19 -3.80 2.62
CA ASN A 29 13.55 -4.85 3.54
C ASN A 29 14.84 -4.52 4.30
N GLU A 30 14.73 -3.79 5.41
CA GLU A 30 15.84 -3.49 6.33
C GLU A 30 15.89 -4.47 7.52
N THR A 31 15.32 -5.67 7.36
CA THR A 31 15.35 -6.69 8.42
C THR A 31 16.75 -7.27 8.63
N GLY A 32 17.59 -7.22 7.60
CA GLY A 32 18.90 -7.86 7.58
C GLY A 32 18.88 -9.34 7.18
N CYS A 33 17.70 -9.93 6.93
CA CYS A 33 17.52 -11.31 6.47
C CYS A 33 16.85 -11.38 5.09
N GLY A 34 16.94 -12.54 4.44
CA GLY A 34 16.10 -12.85 3.27
C GLY A 34 14.69 -13.23 3.72
N LEU A 35 13.67 -12.75 3.00
CA LEU A 35 12.29 -13.13 3.25
C LEU A 35 11.85 -14.15 2.19
N ASP A 36 11.36 -15.30 2.63
CA ASP A 36 10.78 -16.32 1.76
C ASP A 36 9.46 -15.82 1.16
N VAL A 37 8.71 -15.05 1.95
CA VAL A 37 7.46 -14.41 1.55
C VAL A 37 7.35 -13.00 2.11
N LEU A 38 6.90 -12.09 1.25
CA LEU A 38 6.47 -10.74 1.60
C LEU A 38 5.16 -10.45 0.88
N SER A 39 4.08 -10.28 1.63
CA SER A 39 2.76 -9.92 1.11
C SER A 39 2.37 -8.53 1.59
N VAL A 40 1.88 -7.71 0.66
CA VAL A 40 1.34 -6.39 0.93
C VAL A 40 -0.13 -6.41 0.53
N ASN A 41 -1.00 -6.09 1.48
CA ASN A 41 -2.44 -5.97 1.26
C ASN A 41 -2.89 -4.52 1.51
N LEU A 42 -3.33 -3.87 0.43
CA LEU A 42 -3.98 -2.57 0.41
C LEU A 42 -5.46 -2.77 0.13
N ASN A 43 -6.15 -3.27 1.17
CA ASN A 43 -7.56 -3.62 1.21
C ASN A 43 -8.17 -3.98 -0.17
N GLY A 44 -7.80 -5.17 -0.66
CA GLY A 44 -8.28 -5.74 -1.92
C GLY A 44 -7.30 -5.62 -3.11
N LEU A 45 -6.22 -4.86 -2.95
CA LEU A 45 -5.00 -5.01 -3.74
C LEU A 45 -4.00 -5.85 -2.93
N GLU A 46 -3.72 -7.06 -3.39
CA GLU A 46 -2.77 -7.97 -2.76
C GLU A 46 -1.58 -8.21 -3.70
N CYS A 47 -0.38 -7.92 -3.20
CA CYS A 47 0.89 -8.19 -3.89
C CYS A 47 1.71 -9.16 -3.05
N SER A 48 2.09 -10.30 -3.62
CA SER A 48 2.96 -11.27 -2.97
C SER A 48 4.28 -11.39 -3.72
N PHE A 49 5.37 -11.30 -2.97
CA PHE A 49 6.74 -11.44 -3.43
C PHE A 49 7.38 -12.63 -2.72
N ARG A 50 8.22 -13.35 -3.45
CA ARG A 50 9.01 -14.48 -2.93
C ARG A 50 10.49 -14.14 -3.03
N ASP A 51 11.29 -14.78 -2.17
CA ASP A 51 12.75 -14.71 -2.20
C ASP A 51 13.28 -13.25 -2.18
N VAL A 52 12.72 -12.42 -1.28
CA VAL A 52 13.08 -11.01 -1.16
C VAL A 52 14.41 -10.90 -0.40
N ALA A 53 15.45 -10.51 -1.11
CA ALA A 53 16.79 -10.36 -0.55
C ALA A 53 16.85 -9.35 0.61
N PRO A 54 17.79 -9.50 1.56
CA PRO A 54 18.05 -8.48 2.57
C PRO A 54 18.45 -7.15 1.90
N ARG A 55 18.02 -6.03 2.46
CA ARG A 55 18.30 -4.66 1.97
C ARG A 55 17.86 -4.42 0.53
N SER A 56 16.79 -5.09 0.12
CA SER A 56 16.17 -4.89 -1.20
C SER A 56 14.84 -4.14 -1.07
N SER A 57 14.31 -3.67 -2.18
CA SER A 57 12.98 -3.06 -2.25
C SER A 57 12.07 -3.81 -3.21
N VAL A 58 10.79 -3.86 -2.86
CA VAL A 58 9.73 -4.37 -3.74
C VAL A 58 8.69 -3.28 -3.94
N LEU A 59 8.05 -3.28 -5.10
CA LEU A 59 7.03 -2.30 -5.49
C LEU A 59 5.70 -3.01 -5.74
N CYS A 60 4.71 -2.71 -4.93
CA CYS A 60 3.32 -3.10 -5.13
C CYS A 60 2.56 -1.93 -5.75
N MET A 61 2.05 -2.09 -6.96
CA MET A 61 1.24 -1.07 -7.64
C MET A 61 -0.09 -1.64 -8.10
N GLY A 62 -1.13 -0.82 -8.02
CA GLY A 62 -2.45 -1.20 -8.49
C GLY A 62 -3.51 -0.18 -8.12
N HIS A 63 -4.73 -0.66 -7.92
CA HIS A 63 -5.85 0.15 -7.47
C HIS A 63 -6.39 -0.46 -6.18
N ALA A 64 -6.53 0.37 -5.14
CA ALA A 64 -7.23 -0.03 -3.93
C ALA A 64 -8.69 -0.36 -4.29
N LYS A 65 -9.16 -1.54 -3.90
CA LYS A 65 -10.54 -1.99 -4.18
C LYS A 65 -11.49 -1.66 -3.03
N GLY A 66 -10.95 -1.24 -1.90
CA GLY A 66 -11.69 -0.90 -0.70
C GLY A 66 -10.91 0.05 0.20
N ASP A 67 -11.58 0.42 1.27
CA ASP A 67 -11.17 1.42 2.24
C ASP A 67 -10.58 0.74 3.48
N GLY A 68 -9.30 0.94 3.77
CA GLY A 68 -8.68 0.28 4.91
C GLY A 68 -7.19 0.54 5.07
N TYR A 69 -6.62 -0.05 6.10
CA TYR A 69 -5.21 0.13 6.42
C TYR A 69 -4.32 -0.82 5.63
N VAL A 70 -3.10 -0.39 5.34
CA VAL A 70 -2.09 -1.26 4.71
C VAL A 70 -1.66 -2.34 5.71
N THR A 71 -1.65 -3.58 5.25
CA THR A 71 -1.12 -4.71 6.01
C THR A 71 0.05 -5.31 5.26
N VAL A 72 1.14 -5.58 5.98
CA VAL A 72 2.31 -6.26 5.44
C VAL A 72 2.53 -7.53 6.25
N SER A 73 2.52 -8.66 5.56
CA SER A 73 2.84 -9.97 6.12
C SER A 73 4.18 -10.41 5.55
N PHE A 74 5.09 -10.86 6.40
CA PHE A 74 6.40 -11.31 5.96
C PHE A 74 6.87 -12.49 6.79
N GLY A 75 7.82 -13.24 6.24
CA GLY A 75 8.50 -14.33 6.94
C GLY A 75 9.61 -14.90 6.07
N GLY A 76 10.63 -15.44 6.72
CA GLY A 76 11.75 -16.07 6.02
C GLY A 76 12.72 -16.76 6.96
N GLU A 77 13.71 -17.42 6.39
CA GLU A 77 14.76 -18.07 7.18
C GLU A 77 15.57 -17.03 8.00
N GLY A 78 15.51 -17.13 9.32
CA GLY A 78 16.13 -16.16 10.24
C GLY A 78 15.28 -14.93 10.57
N CYS A 79 14.04 -14.86 10.07
CA CYS A 79 13.09 -13.80 10.39
C CYS A 79 11.71 -14.36 10.78
N ASP A 80 11.19 -13.89 11.92
CA ASP A 80 9.89 -14.34 12.40
C ASP A 80 8.78 -13.99 11.42
N HIS A 81 7.86 -14.95 11.26
CA HIS A 81 6.66 -14.73 10.48
C HIS A 81 5.74 -13.77 11.24
N LYS A 82 5.49 -12.60 10.66
CA LYS A 82 4.70 -11.55 11.29
C LYS A 82 3.81 -10.86 10.29
N THR A 83 2.63 -10.47 10.76
CA THR A 83 1.74 -9.57 10.05
C THR A 83 1.63 -8.29 10.85
N VAL A 84 1.92 -7.17 10.20
CA VAL A 84 1.89 -5.84 10.79
C VAL A 84 0.91 -4.99 10.01
N LYS A 85 -0.02 -4.38 10.75
CA LYS A 85 -0.94 -3.38 10.23
C LYS A 85 -0.30 -2.01 10.43
N THR A 86 -0.26 -1.19 9.39
CA THR A 86 0.21 0.19 9.48
C THR A 86 -0.94 1.11 9.94
N ASP A 87 -0.60 2.34 10.31
CA ASP A 87 -1.57 3.41 10.51
C ASP A 87 -1.95 4.10 9.18
N GLU A 88 -1.37 3.66 8.06
CA GLU A 88 -1.60 4.22 6.73
C GLU A 88 -2.89 3.70 6.14
N TYR A 89 -3.76 4.63 5.76
CA TYR A 89 -5.09 4.35 5.25
C TYR A 89 -5.14 4.56 3.73
N ALA A 90 -5.47 3.49 3.01
CA ALA A 90 -5.80 3.54 1.59
C ALA A 90 -7.31 3.60 1.42
N ASN A 91 -7.76 4.57 0.63
CA ASN A 91 -9.16 4.71 0.24
C ASN A 91 -9.33 4.28 -1.23
N ALA A 92 -10.45 3.67 -1.57
CA ALA A 92 -10.73 3.17 -2.91
C ALA A 92 -10.82 4.28 -3.98
N LEU A 93 -11.15 5.51 -3.59
CA LEU A 93 -11.19 6.68 -4.47
C LEU A 93 -9.80 7.34 -4.57
N PHE A 94 -9.13 7.58 -3.44
CA PHE A 94 -7.88 8.35 -3.46
C PHE A 94 -6.61 7.50 -3.62
N GLY A 95 -6.69 6.19 -3.37
CA GLY A 95 -5.56 5.30 -3.28
C GLY A 95 -4.66 5.63 -2.09
N TRP A 96 -3.44 5.12 -2.11
CA TRP A 96 -2.36 5.52 -1.20
C TRP A 96 -1.00 5.26 -1.83
N GLN A 97 -0.07 6.20 -1.66
CA GLN A 97 1.27 6.08 -2.20
C GLN A 97 2.29 6.38 -1.11
N GLY A 98 3.27 5.49 -0.95
CA GLY A 98 4.28 5.68 0.08
C GLY A 98 5.35 4.61 0.08
N VAL A 99 6.30 4.80 0.98
CA VAL A 99 7.42 3.90 1.18
C VAL A 99 7.38 3.40 2.61
N LEU A 100 7.30 2.08 2.76
CA LEU A 100 7.34 1.39 4.03
C LEU A 100 8.74 0.83 4.25
N LEU A 101 9.25 1.01 5.46
CA LEU A 101 10.53 0.49 5.92
C LEU A 101 10.25 -0.66 6.89
N LEU A 102 10.59 -1.88 6.48
CA LEU A 102 10.49 -3.06 7.34
C LEU A 102 11.80 -3.23 8.11
N ARG A 103 11.77 -2.99 9.42
CA ARG A 103 12.95 -2.99 10.30
C ARG A 103 13.27 -4.38 10.83
N ALA A 104 14.49 -4.56 11.33
CA ALA A 104 14.97 -5.80 11.96
C ALA A 104 14.17 -6.26 13.19
N ASP A 105 13.50 -5.36 13.91
CA ASP A 105 12.58 -5.71 15.00
C ASP A 105 11.19 -6.16 14.50
N GLY A 106 11.01 -6.25 13.18
CA GLY A 106 9.75 -6.60 12.53
C GLY A 106 8.68 -5.52 12.71
N THR A 107 9.07 -4.26 12.94
CA THR A 107 8.16 -3.10 12.88
C THR A 107 8.19 -2.46 11.50
N LEU A 108 7.10 -1.77 11.16
CA LEU A 108 7.01 -0.96 9.95
C LEU A 108 7.17 0.50 10.32
N GLY A 109 8.04 1.20 9.61
CA GLY A 109 8.10 2.66 9.59
C GLY A 109 7.70 3.20 8.23
N ILE A 110 7.41 4.49 8.16
CA ILE A 110 7.26 5.21 6.90
C ILE A 110 8.62 5.82 6.58
N ALA A 111 9.11 5.59 5.37
CA ALA A 111 10.23 6.36 4.85
C ALA A 111 9.64 7.57 4.12
N GLU A 112 9.93 8.77 4.62
CA GLU A 112 9.60 10.00 3.89
C GLU A 112 10.40 10.00 2.58
N VAL A 113 9.70 10.03 1.45
CA VAL A 113 10.34 10.28 0.15
C VAL A 113 10.64 11.78 0.11
N PRO A 114 11.92 12.22 0.07
CA PRO A 114 12.21 13.63 -0.11
C PRO A 114 11.59 14.09 -1.43
N ARG A 115 10.75 15.13 -1.34
CA ARG A 115 10.12 15.79 -2.49
C ARG A 115 11.13 16.59 -3.30
#